data_AF-A0A950K6L4-F1
#
_entry.id   AF-A0A950K6L4-F1
#
_cell.length_a   1.000
_cell.length_b   1.000
_cell.length_c   1.000
_cell.angle_alpha   90.00
_cell.angle_beta   90.00
_cell.angle_gamma   90.00
#
_symmetry.space_group_name_H-M   'P 1'
#
loop_
_entity.id
_entity.type
_entity.pdbx_description
1 polymer ?
#
loop_
_entity_poly.entity_id
_entity_poly.type
_entity_poly.pdbx_seq_one_letter_code
_entity_poly.pdbx_strand_id
1 'polypeptide(L)'
;MDTQGVGFLAREKTLMSPPPELLMETYRSLSPQGTLTIQCRATEVSALLGAAERAGFRGMRVDRSDGLKILAHKTGPQGAGYRGPAAAALDDEGRLLLNGAEPDPRGRDRFLDDAKRLVAWLGLNAGTKDRVVVFYPGPFRMLILKDGAMVRRGQPIRLPAEQATELEKAEGAWVNPKIWSAATDPRHYGELYRDRGAICLLESERPPELDVLDEMPEAMKHRLSTVVERSEDYFVLTGSDPHQKDGCCPSTDVGHANKLVQAGVLSSSVESGNSDCPATLYAFAAEIRKLADKPTFVRNEPLRTAVRDRIVQGPRVSRKFLLRLVLMAIGAAALAVLTVTLFRQLRGH
;
A
#
# COMPACT_ATOMS: atom_id res chain seq x y z
N MET A 1 4.57 41.20 22.43
CA MET A 1 5.02 39.80 22.33
C MET A 1 3.77 38.96 22.20
N ASP A 2 3.34 38.70 20.96
CA ASP A 2 2.21 37.82 20.67
C ASP A 2 2.64 36.38 20.90
N THR A 3 2.11 35.76 21.96
CA THR A 3 2.14 34.31 22.09
C THR A 3 1.24 33.72 21.01
N GLN A 4 1.81 33.46 19.84
CA GLN A 4 1.20 32.64 18.81
C GLN A 4 0.69 31.36 19.46
N GLY A 5 -0.62 31.16 19.36
CA GLY A 5 -1.32 30.02 19.95
C GLY A 5 -0.66 28.73 19.51
N VAL A 6 -0.03 28.04 20.47
CA VAL A 6 0.43 26.67 20.29
C VAL A 6 -0.84 25.84 20.12
N GLY A 7 -1.22 25.57 18.87
CA GLY A 7 -2.38 24.76 18.56
C GLY A 7 -2.20 23.38 19.17
N PHE A 8 -2.97 23.09 20.23
CA PHE A 8 -2.98 21.76 20.83
C PHE A 8 -3.54 20.78 19.80
N LEU A 9 -2.67 19.92 19.27
CA LEU A 9 -3.07 18.87 18.34
C LEU A 9 -4.08 17.94 19.03
N ALA A 10 -5.12 17.54 18.30
CA ALA A 10 -6.12 16.63 18.83
C ALA A 10 -5.49 15.27 19.19
N ARG A 11 -5.91 14.71 20.33
CA ARG A 11 -5.55 13.33 20.73
C ARG A 11 -6.45 12.30 20.08
N GLU A 12 -7.70 12.63 19.85
CA GLU A 12 -8.67 11.73 19.24
C GLU A 12 -9.43 12.46 18.14
N LYS A 13 -9.75 11.75 17.06
CA LYS A 13 -10.60 12.27 16.00
C LYS A 13 -11.48 11.15 15.47
N THR A 14 -12.75 11.47 15.23
CA THR A 14 -13.72 10.53 14.64
C THR A 14 -14.15 11.04 13.28
N LEU A 15 -14.12 10.17 12.27
CA LEU A 15 -14.57 10.45 10.91
C LEU A 15 -15.67 9.48 10.50
N MET A 16 -16.62 9.97 9.70
CA MET A 16 -17.76 9.20 9.18
C MET A 16 -17.55 8.96 7.68
N SER A 17 -17.29 7.70 7.28
CA SER A 17 -17.00 7.28 5.90
C SER A 17 -16.16 8.30 5.10
N PRO A 18 -14.96 8.69 5.61
CA PRO A 18 -14.18 9.75 5.01
C PRO A 18 -13.61 9.35 3.64
N PRO A 19 -13.39 10.31 2.74
CA PRO A 19 -12.59 10.06 1.55
C PRO A 19 -11.12 9.76 1.94
N PRO A 20 -10.41 8.89 1.19
CA PRO A 20 -9.03 8.49 1.52
C PRO A 20 -8.05 9.65 1.74
N GLU A 21 -8.21 10.75 1.02
CA GLU A 21 -7.33 11.92 1.08
C GLU A 21 -7.37 12.60 2.46
N LEU A 22 -8.53 12.59 3.12
CA LEU A 22 -8.75 13.21 4.43
C LEU A 22 -7.98 12.48 5.55
N LEU A 23 -7.60 11.21 5.34
CA LEU A 23 -6.84 10.44 6.31
C LEU A 23 -5.40 10.97 6.46
N MET A 24 -4.78 11.40 5.36
CA MET A 24 -3.42 11.97 5.38
C MET A 24 -3.40 13.31 6.11
N GLU A 25 -4.38 14.18 5.83
CA GLU A 25 -4.54 15.45 6.54
C GLU A 25 -4.80 15.21 8.04
N THR A 26 -5.68 14.26 8.34
CA THR A 26 -5.99 13.89 9.72
C THR A 26 -4.76 13.37 10.47
N TYR A 27 -3.97 12.50 9.85
CA TYR A 27 -2.72 12.01 10.41
C TYR A 27 -1.76 13.15 10.80
N ARG A 28 -1.60 14.15 9.92
CA ARG A 28 -0.77 15.33 10.16
C ARG A 28 -1.30 16.19 11.31
N SER A 29 -2.62 16.31 11.43
CA SER A 29 -3.29 17.13 12.47
C SER A 29 -3.36 16.48 13.86
N LEU A 30 -3.15 15.16 13.95
CA LEU A 30 -3.19 14.44 15.22
C LEU A 30 -1.88 14.59 16.01
N SER A 31 -1.99 14.61 17.34
CA SER A 31 -0.82 14.54 18.22
C SER A 31 -0.04 13.23 17.99
N PRO A 32 1.26 13.13 18.36
CA PRO A 32 2.07 11.92 18.14
C PRO A 32 1.43 10.62 18.64
N GLN A 33 0.67 10.67 19.75
CA GLN A 33 -0.06 9.53 20.33
C GLN A 33 -1.53 9.50 19.91
N GLY A 34 -1.88 10.22 18.85
CA GLY A 34 -3.27 10.42 18.45
C GLY A 34 -3.92 9.15 17.92
N THR A 35 -5.23 9.03 18.14
CA THR A 35 -6.06 7.93 17.66
C THR A 35 -7.13 8.46 16.71
N LEU A 36 -7.31 7.75 15.59
CA LEU A 36 -8.36 7.99 14.62
C LEU A 36 -9.39 6.86 14.71
N THR A 37 -10.65 7.23 14.88
CA THR A 37 -11.81 6.34 14.76
C THR A 37 -12.51 6.62 13.44
N ILE A 38 -12.68 5.61 12.59
CA ILE A 38 -13.39 5.73 11.31
C ILE A 38 -14.63 4.86 11.37
N GLN A 39 -15.80 5.48 11.47
CA GLN A 39 -17.07 4.77 11.32
C GLN A 39 -17.36 4.62 9.83
N CYS A 40 -17.60 3.39 9.36
CA CYS A 40 -17.71 3.11 7.93
C CYS A 40 -18.65 1.96 7.61
N ARG A 41 -18.93 1.75 6.32
CA ARG A 41 -19.69 0.59 5.83
C ARG A 41 -18.75 -0.59 5.58
N ALA A 42 -19.28 -1.81 5.63
CA ALA A 42 -18.51 -3.04 5.38
C ALA A 42 -17.76 -3.04 4.04
N THR A 43 -18.35 -2.43 3.01
CA THR A 43 -17.74 -2.30 1.67
C THR A 43 -16.57 -1.33 1.62
N GLU A 44 -16.40 -0.47 2.62
CA GLU A 44 -15.38 0.58 2.66
C GLU A 44 -14.15 0.16 3.45
N VAL A 45 -14.25 -0.88 4.29
CA VAL A 45 -13.22 -1.28 5.26
C VAL A 45 -11.87 -1.54 4.60
N SER A 46 -11.85 -2.33 3.53
CA SER A 46 -10.60 -2.66 2.81
C SER A 46 -9.91 -1.40 2.28
N ALA A 47 -10.67 -0.51 1.63
CA ALA A 47 -10.16 0.72 1.07
C ALA A 47 -9.65 1.69 2.15
N LEU A 48 -10.38 1.81 3.27
CA LEU A 48 -10.05 2.69 4.38
C LEU A 48 -8.88 2.18 5.21
N LEU A 49 -8.76 0.88 5.46
CA LEU A 49 -7.58 0.28 6.10
C LEU A 49 -6.33 0.55 5.27
N GLY A 50 -6.38 0.28 3.96
CA GLY A 50 -5.27 0.56 3.08
C GLY A 50 -4.91 2.05 3.01
N ALA A 51 -5.91 2.94 3.02
CA ALA A 51 -5.69 4.38 3.02
C ALA A 51 -5.12 4.89 4.35
N ALA A 52 -5.57 4.36 5.48
CA ALA A 52 -5.03 4.68 6.80
C ALA A 52 -3.57 4.20 6.95
N GLU A 53 -3.25 2.99 6.46
CA GLU A 53 -1.87 2.49 6.41
C GLU A 53 -0.95 3.44 5.63
N ARG A 54 -1.40 3.87 4.44
CA ARG A 54 -0.68 4.83 3.58
C ARG A 54 -0.52 6.20 4.22
N ALA A 55 -1.49 6.63 5.02
CA ALA A 55 -1.39 7.88 5.77
C ALA A 55 -0.37 7.80 6.92
N GLY A 56 0.05 6.59 7.30
CA GLY A 56 1.03 6.36 8.36
C GLY A 56 0.43 5.86 9.67
N PHE A 57 -0.88 5.56 9.71
CA PHE A 57 -1.49 4.94 10.89
C PHE A 57 -1.00 3.50 11.08
N ARG A 58 -1.11 3.03 12.33
CA ARG A 58 -0.54 1.81 12.88
C ARG A 58 -1.52 1.16 13.86
N GLY A 59 -1.29 -0.11 14.19
CA GLY A 59 -2.07 -0.88 15.17
C GLY A 59 -3.56 -0.92 14.82
N MET A 60 -3.89 -0.97 13.54
CA MET A 60 -5.26 -0.79 13.09
C MET A 60 -6.12 -2.00 13.42
N ARG A 61 -7.29 -1.78 14.02
CA ARG A 61 -8.26 -2.85 14.31
C ARG A 61 -9.66 -2.44 13.88
N VAL A 62 -10.46 -3.42 13.48
CA VAL A 62 -11.89 -3.20 13.22
C VAL A 62 -12.71 -3.66 14.42
N ASP A 63 -13.43 -2.74 15.03
CA ASP A 63 -14.40 -2.98 16.08
C ASP A 63 -15.80 -3.10 15.48
N ARG A 64 -16.57 -4.07 15.98
CA ARG A 64 -17.94 -4.39 15.56
C ARG A 64 -18.96 -4.28 16.70
N SER A 65 -18.53 -3.96 17.91
CA SER A 65 -19.37 -3.95 19.11
C SER A 65 -20.46 -2.87 19.06
N ASP A 66 -20.15 -1.71 18.48
CA ASP A 66 -21.05 -0.57 18.32
C ASP A 66 -20.91 0.02 16.91
N GLY A 67 -21.51 -0.67 15.95
CA GLY A 67 -21.31 -0.39 14.53
C GLY A 67 -19.93 -0.82 14.02
N LEU A 68 -19.64 -0.55 12.75
CA LEU A 68 -18.37 -0.92 12.13
C LEU A 68 -17.40 0.25 12.18
N LYS A 69 -16.37 0.13 13.02
CA LYS A 69 -15.39 1.19 13.29
C LYS A 69 -13.98 0.68 13.04
N ILE A 70 -13.16 1.45 12.33
CA ILE A 70 -11.71 1.23 12.25
C ILE A 70 -11.06 2.12 13.31
N LEU A 71 -10.32 1.53 14.22
CA LEU A 71 -9.47 2.24 15.17
C LEU A 71 -8.04 2.20 14.63
N ALA A 72 -7.41 3.36 14.50
CA ALA A 72 -6.11 3.52 13.89
C ALA A 72 -5.26 4.48 14.73
N HIS A 73 -4.04 4.06 15.12
CA HIS A 73 -3.19 4.84 16.01
C HIS A 73 -2.04 5.48 15.22
N LYS A 74 -1.61 6.68 15.61
CA LYS A 74 -0.45 7.32 14.97
C LYS A 74 0.87 6.61 15.32
N THR A 75 0.93 6.06 16.54
CA THR A 75 2.00 5.20 17.03
C THR A 75 1.42 3.84 17.39
N GLY A 76 1.96 2.76 16.85
CA GLY A 76 1.53 1.40 17.16
C GLY A 76 1.87 0.99 18.60
N PRO A 77 1.23 -0.06 19.13
CA PRO A 77 1.63 -0.66 20.40
C PRO A 77 3.07 -1.20 20.29
N GLN A 78 3.99 -0.61 21.05
CA GLN A 78 5.39 -1.02 21.03
C GLN A 78 5.61 -2.26 21.90
N GLY A 79 6.38 -3.22 21.39
CA GLY A 79 6.98 -4.29 22.20
C GLY A 79 6.05 -5.46 22.58
N ALA A 80 4.87 -5.57 21.96
CA ALA A 80 4.02 -6.74 22.15
C ALA A 80 4.52 -7.92 21.29
N GLY A 81 4.71 -9.09 21.91
CA GLY A 81 4.94 -10.34 21.19
C GLY A 81 3.66 -10.86 20.53
N TYR A 82 3.79 -11.79 19.58
CA TYR A 82 2.65 -12.44 18.93
C TYR A 82 2.27 -13.75 19.65
N ARG A 83 0.97 -13.92 19.94
CA ARG A 83 0.40 -15.11 20.62
C ARG A 83 -0.86 -15.65 19.95
N GLY A 84 -1.07 -15.35 18.67
CA GLY A 84 -2.22 -15.82 17.92
C GLY A 84 -2.02 -17.22 17.32
N PRO A 85 -2.93 -17.67 16.42
CA PRO A 85 -2.88 -19.02 15.84
C PRO A 85 -1.84 -19.18 14.72
N ALA A 86 -1.35 -18.08 14.14
CA ALA A 86 -0.37 -18.10 13.06
C ALA A 86 1.03 -18.53 13.56
N ALA A 87 1.95 -18.89 12.67
CA ALA A 87 3.35 -19.14 13.03
C ALA A 87 4.10 -17.84 13.31
N ALA A 88 3.76 -16.77 12.60
CA ALA A 88 4.32 -15.44 12.83
C ALA A 88 3.35 -14.34 12.40
N ALA A 89 3.62 -13.12 12.85
CA ALA A 89 2.96 -11.91 12.41
C ALA A 89 3.99 -10.85 12.02
N LEU A 90 3.66 -10.03 11.03
CA LEU A 90 4.42 -8.82 10.69
C LEU A 90 3.62 -7.61 11.16
N ASP A 91 4.22 -6.80 12.03
CA ASP A 91 3.56 -5.56 12.47
C ASP A 91 3.73 -4.41 11.46
N ASP A 92 3.15 -3.27 11.80
CA ASP A 92 3.16 -2.09 10.92
C ASP A 92 4.51 -1.36 10.89
N GLU A 93 5.42 -1.72 11.80
CA GLU A 93 6.82 -1.28 11.79
C GLU A 93 7.72 -2.21 10.96
N GLY A 94 7.18 -3.30 10.41
CA GLY A 94 7.93 -4.29 9.64
C GLY A 94 8.71 -5.28 10.50
N ARG A 95 8.43 -5.34 11.81
CA ARG A 95 9.05 -6.34 12.69
C ARG A 95 8.35 -7.67 12.53
N LEU A 96 9.14 -8.73 12.40
CA LEU A 96 8.66 -10.09 12.36
C LEU A 96 8.54 -10.63 13.79
N LEU A 97 7.32 -10.98 14.20
CA LEU A 97 6.98 -11.49 15.51
C LEU A 97 6.69 -12.99 15.39
N LEU A 98 7.62 -13.84 15.83
CA LEU A 98 7.40 -15.28 15.85
C LEU A 98 6.45 -15.65 16.99
N ASN A 99 5.51 -16.57 16.73
CA ASN A 99 4.55 -17.03 17.74
C ASN A 99 5.27 -17.69 18.91
N GLY A 100 4.97 -17.23 20.12
CA GLY A 100 5.56 -17.76 21.35
C GLY A 100 7.00 -17.32 21.61
N ALA A 101 7.61 -16.53 20.72
CA ALA A 101 8.90 -15.91 20.99
C ALA A 101 8.71 -14.69 21.90
N GLU A 102 9.57 -14.55 22.90
CA GLU A 102 9.64 -13.31 23.66
C GLU A 102 10.25 -12.20 22.79
N PRO A 103 9.66 -10.98 22.79
CA PRO A 103 10.27 -9.85 22.10
C PRO A 103 11.66 -9.58 22.69
N ASP A 104 12.66 -9.30 21.84
CA ASP A 104 14.01 -9.00 22.33
C ASP A 104 13.94 -7.77 23.26
N PRO A 105 14.32 -7.88 24.54
CA PRO A 105 14.18 -6.79 25.51
C PRO A 105 15.07 -5.59 25.16
N ARG A 106 16.04 -5.75 24.27
CA ARG A 106 16.91 -4.68 23.78
C ARG A 106 16.42 -4.08 22.46
N GLY A 107 15.27 -4.52 21.96
CA GLY A 107 14.70 -4.06 20.69
C GLY A 107 15.61 -4.32 19.48
N ARG A 108 16.56 -5.25 19.59
CA ARG A 108 17.46 -5.58 18.48
C ARG A 108 16.66 -6.29 17.40
N ASP A 109 16.72 -5.72 16.21
CA ASP A 109 16.08 -6.30 15.05
C ASP A 109 16.80 -7.59 14.64
N ARG A 110 16.12 -8.74 14.80
CA ARG A 110 16.59 -10.05 14.35
C ARG A 110 15.89 -10.50 13.07
N PHE A 111 15.31 -9.56 12.33
CA PHE A 111 14.46 -9.82 11.18
C PHE A 111 15.01 -10.90 10.25
N LEU A 112 16.28 -10.82 9.83
CA LEU A 112 16.87 -11.80 8.92
C LEU A 112 16.98 -13.20 9.52
N ASP A 113 17.38 -13.30 10.79
CA ASP A 113 17.50 -14.57 11.51
C ASP A 113 16.12 -15.17 11.78
N ASP A 114 15.17 -14.38 12.22
CA ASP A 114 13.80 -14.82 12.49
C ASP A 114 13.07 -15.21 11.21
N ALA A 115 13.31 -14.49 10.10
CA ALA A 115 12.81 -14.84 8.78
C ALA A 115 13.33 -16.22 8.34
N LYS A 116 14.62 -16.49 8.56
CA LYS A 116 15.23 -17.79 8.28
C LYS A 116 14.69 -18.90 9.19
N ARG A 117 14.56 -18.63 10.49
CA ARG A 117 14.00 -19.57 11.48
C ARG A 117 12.56 -19.92 11.17
N LEU A 118 11.76 -18.95 10.72
CA LEU A 118 10.37 -19.17 10.36
C LEU A 118 10.25 -20.18 9.22
N VAL A 119 11.07 -20.07 8.16
CA VAL A 119 11.07 -21.06 7.06
C VAL A 119 11.35 -22.47 7.55
N ALA A 120 12.27 -22.63 8.51
CA ALA A 120 12.57 -23.93 9.09
C ALA A 120 11.42 -24.50 9.95
N TRP A 121 10.51 -23.65 10.41
CA TRP A 121 9.39 -24.02 11.29
C TRP A 121 8.08 -24.31 10.56
N LEU A 122 7.92 -23.82 9.33
CA LEU A 122 6.70 -24.03 8.56
C LEU A 122 6.55 -25.49 8.10
N GLY A 123 5.35 -26.05 8.31
CA GLY A 123 4.97 -27.34 7.75
C GLY A 123 4.42 -27.18 6.32
N LEU A 124 4.69 -28.12 5.42
CA LEU A 124 4.32 -27.99 3.99
C LEU A 124 2.92 -28.49 3.62
N ASN A 125 2.07 -28.84 4.58
CA ASN A 125 0.77 -29.44 4.27
C ASN A 125 -0.34 -28.38 4.24
N ALA A 126 -0.54 -27.78 3.07
CA ALA A 126 -1.74 -27.01 2.79
C ALA A 126 -2.96 -27.96 2.77
N GLY A 127 -3.91 -27.76 3.67
CA GLY A 127 -5.20 -28.45 3.61
C GLY A 127 -5.89 -28.14 2.28
N THR A 128 -6.28 -29.16 1.52
CA THR A 128 -6.82 -28.99 0.15
C THR A 128 -8.34 -29.00 0.07
N LYS A 129 -9.04 -29.20 1.18
CA LYS A 129 -10.50 -29.37 1.17
C LYS A 129 -11.22 -28.17 1.79
N ASP A 130 -12.31 -27.79 1.13
CA ASP A 130 -13.26 -26.72 1.47
C ASP A 130 -12.63 -25.37 1.80
N ARG A 131 -12.35 -24.60 0.75
CA ARG A 131 -11.86 -23.23 0.87
C ARG A 131 -13.01 -22.25 1.08
N VAL A 132 -12.83 -21.34 2.02
CA VAL A 132 -13.72 -20.21 2.30
C VAL A 132 -12.96 -18.90 2.13
N VAL A 133 -13.68 -17.81 1.93
CA VAL A 133 -13.08 -16.48 1.79
C VAL A 133 -13.00 -15.82 3.16
N VAL A 134 -11.79 -15.47 3.53
CA VAL A 134 -11.45 -14.83 4.81
C VAL A 134 -11.00 -13.41 4.55
N PHE A 135 -11.47 -12.48 5.36
CA PHE A 135 -10.99 -11.11 5.42
C PHE A 135 -10.38 -10.86 6.80
N TYR A 136 -9.07 -10.57 6.84
CA TYR A 136 -8.37 -10.31 8.10
C TYR A 136 -8.32 -8.81 8.41
N PRO A 137 -8.94 -8.34 9.52
CA PRO A 137 -8.94 -6.94 9.92
C PRO A 137 -8.05 -6.62 11.12
N GLY A 138 -7.27 -7.60 11.61
CA GLY A 138 -6.57 -7.50 12.88
C GLY A 138 -5.38 -6.53 12.89
N PRO A 139 -4.69 -6.39 14.03
CA PRO A 139 -3.70 -5.34 14.27
C PRO A 139 -2.39 -5.51 13.49
N PHE A 140 -2.10 -6.72 13.01
CA PHE A 140 -0.87 -6.99 12.27
C PHE A 140 -1.08 -6.74 10.79
N ARG A 141 -0.04 -6.28 10.11
CA ARG A 141 -0.05 -6.05 8.66
C ARG A 141 -0.20 -7.36 7.89
N MET A 142 0.39 -8.43 8.43
CA MET A 142 0.38 -9.76 7.84
C MET A 142 0.46 -10.83 8.92
N LEU A 143 -0.19 -11.96 8.68
CA LEU A 143 -0.01 -13.21 9.39
C LEU A 143 0.61 -14.25 8.45
N ILE A 144 1.50 -15.08 8.99
CA ILE A 144 2.09 -16.22 8.29
C ILE A 144 1.61 -17.47 9.01
N LEU A 145 0.67 -18.18 8.40
CA LEU A 145 0.05 -19.37 8.99
C LEU A 145 1.05 -20.51 9.08
N LYS A 146 0.72 -21.56 9.84
CA LYS A 146 1.61 -22.71 10.11
C LYS A 146 1.96 -23.51 8.87
N ASP A 147 1.12 -23.47 7.84
CA ASP A 147 1.37 -24.05 6.52
C ASP A 147 2.13 -23.10 5.56
N GLY A 148 2.52 -21.93 6.07
CA GLY A 148 3.21 -20.88 5.32
C GLY A 148 2.30 -19.95 4.54
N ALA A 149 0.98 -20.14 4.53
CA ALA A 149 0.06 -19.23 3.85
C ALA A 149 0.18 -17.80 4.44
N MET A 150 0.36 -16.81 3.56
CA MET A 150 0.49 -15.40 3.94
C MET A 150 -0.87 -14.70 3.85
N VAL A 151 -1.38 -14.23 4.99
CA VAL A 151 -2.66 -13.52 5.11
C VAL A 151 -2.38 -12.04 5.39
N ARG A 152 -2.74 -11.15 4.47
CA ARG A 152 -2.54 -9.70 4.63
C ARG A 152 -3.79 -9.02 5.16
N ARG A 153 -3.59 -8.00 5.99
CA ARG A 153 -4.69 -7.19 6.51
C ARG A 153 -5.42 -6.48 5.39
N GLY A 154 -6.75 -6.51 5.43
CA GLY A 154 -7.59 -5.81 4.47
C GLY A 154 -7.68 -6.46 3.09
N GLN A 155 -7.02 -7.61 2.86
CA GLN A 155 -7.08 -8.36 1.60
C GLN A 155 -7.91 -9.65 1.76
N PRO A 156 -8.96 -9.84 0.94
CA PRO A 156 -9.71 -11.09 0.91
C PRO A 156 -8.84 -12.24 0.40
N ILE A 157 -8.84 -13.37 1.10
CA ILE A 157 -8.00 -14.53 0.80
C ILE A 157 -8.78 -15.84 0.91
N ARG A 158 -8.45 -16.84 0.09
CA ARG A 158 -9.08 -18.16 0.12
C ARG A 158 -8.29 -19.11 1.01
N LEU A 159 -8.85 -19.50 2.15
CA LEU A 159 -8.21 -20.40 3.10
C LEU A 159 -9.06 -21.64 3.36
N PRO A 160 -8.47 -22.77 3.77
CA PRO A 160 -9.21 -23.90 4.33
C PRO A 160 -10.14 -23.45 5.46
N ALA A 161 -11.35 -24.01 5.52
CA ALA A 161 -12.37 -23.64 6.51
C ALA A 161 -11.87 -23.72 7.96
N GLU A 162 -11.04 -24.71 8.29
CA GLU A 162 -10.47 -24.88 9.64
C GLU A 162 -9.59 -23.68 10.04
N GLN A 163 -8.69 -23.25 9.15
CA GLN A 163 -7.84 -22.07 9.37
C GLN A 163 -8.67 -20.79 9.46
N ALA A 164 -9.71 -20.68 8.65
CA ALA A 164 -10.64 -19.57 8.69
C ALA A 164 -11.33 -19.45 10.05
N THR A 165 -11.79 -20.56 10.61
CA THR A 165 -12.42 -20.61 11.94
C THR A 165 -11.43 -20.24 13.05
N GLU A 166 -10.18 -20.71 12.99
CA GLU A 166 -9.15 -20.31 13.96
C GLU A 166 -8.88 -18.80 13.92
N LEU A 167 -8.76 -18.24 12.73
CA LEU A 167 -8.56 -16.79 12.54
C LEU A 167 -9.79 -15.97 12.95
N GLU A 168 -11.00 -16.44 12.67
CA GLU A 168 -12.21 -15.77 13.12
C GLU A 168 -12.27 -15.67 14.65
N LYS A 169 -11.96 -16.78 15.34
CA LYS A 169 -12.02 -16.86 16.80
C LYS A 169 -10.91 -16.05 17.49
N ALA A 170 -9.67 -16.15 17.00
CA ALA A 170 -8.51 -15.58 17.70
C ALA A 170 -8.12 -14.19 17.19
N GLU A 171 -8.40 -13.89 15.93
CA GLU A 171 -7.90 -12.71 15.21
C GLU A 171 -9.03 -11.80 14.70
N GLY A 172 -10.30 -12.18 14.94
CA GLY A 172 -11.47 -11.42 14.52
C GLY A 172 -11.66 -11.38 12.99
N ALA A 173 -11.08 -12.34 12.27
CA ALA A 173 -11.24 -12.45 10.82
C ALA A 173 -12.70 -12.73 10.42
N TRP A 174 -13.10 -12.32 9.22
CA TRP A 174 -14.47 -12.50 8.73
C TRP A 174 -14.51 -13.53 7.63
N VAL A 175 -15.38 -14.52 7.79
CA VAL A 175 -15.72 -15.44 6.70
C VAL A 175 -16.87 -14.84 5.90
N ASN A 176 -16.63 -14.48 4.64
CA ASN A 176 -17.67 -13.88 3.79
C ASN A 176 -17.63 -14.43 2.35
N PRO A 177 -18.57 -15.32 1.99
CA PRO A 177 -18.59 -15.91 0.65
C PRO A 177 -18.92 -14.89 -0.46
N LYS A 178 -19.53 -13.74 -0.13
CA LYS A 178 -19.98 -12.75 -1.12
C LYS A 178 -18.82 -12.02 -1.82
N ILE A 179 -17.61 -12.09 -1.29
CA ILE A 179 -16.42 -11.43 -1.84
C ILE A 179 -15.46 -12.40 -2.54
N TRP A 180 -15.96 -13.56 -2.97
CA TRP A 180 -15.18 -14.60 -3.63
C TRP A 180 -14.40 -14.14 -4.87
N SER A 181 -15.00 -13.29 -5.70
CA SER A 181 -14.37 -12.75 -6.90
C SER A 181 -13.20 -11.81 -6.61
N ALA A 182 -13.20 -11.18 -5.43
CA ALA A 182 -12.11 -10.30 -4.98
C ALA A 182 -11.02 -11.05 -4.20
N ALA A 183 -11.24 -12.34 -3.88
CA ALA A 183 -10.31 -13.13 -3.09
C ALA A 183 -9.26 -13.81 -3.95
N THR A 184 -8.01 -13.78 -3.47
CA THR A 184 -6.88 -14.49 -4.09
C THR A 184 -6.53 -15.74 -3.30
N ASP A 185 -5.84 -16.67 -3.95
CA ASP A 185 -5.20 -17.76 -3.23
C ASP A 185 -3.98 -17.24 -2.45
N PRO A 186 -3.68 -17.81 -1.28
CA PRO A 186 -2.55 -17.38 -0.47
C PRO A 186 -1.23 -17.69 -1.17
N ARG A 187 -0.31 -16.73 -1.09
CA ARG A 187 1.10 -16.99 -1.39
C ARG A 187 1.72 -17.71 -0.19
N HIS A 188 2.67 -18.59 -0.46
CA HIS A 188 3.37 -19.31 0.60
C HIS A 188 4.73 -18.70 0.89
N TYR A 189 4.96 -18.36 2.15
CA TYR A 189 6.20 -17.71 2.61
C TYR A 189 7.44 -18.55 2.29
N GLY A 190 7.40 -19.88 2.51
CA GLY A 190 8.53 -20.76 2.23
C GLY A 190 8.93 -20.82 0.74
N GLU A 191 7.98 -20.60 -0.17
CA GLU A 191 8.28 -20.51 -1.61
C GLU A 191 8.90 -19.16 -1.94
N LEU A 192 8.27 -18.07 -1.48
CA LEU A 192 8.74 -16.71 -1.74
C LEU A 192 10.11 -16.43 -1.10
N TYR A 193 10.39 -16.99 0.07
CA TYR A 193 11.68 -16.87 0.73
C TYR A 193 12.79 -17.58 -0.06
N ARG A 194 12.51 -18.72 -0.70
CA ARG A 194 13.51 -19.39 -1.55
C ARG A 194 13.89 -18.56 -2.77
N ASP A 195 12.92 -17.86 -3.36
CA ASP A 195 13.12 -16.98 -4.52
C ASP A 195 13.78 -15.63 -4.12
N ARG A 196 13.35 -15.03 -3.01
CA ARG A 196 13.62 -13.61 -2.69
C ARG A 196 14.35 -13.38 -1.37
N GLY A 197 14.48 -14.40 -0.53
CA GLY A 197 14.91 -14.25 0.86
C GLY A 197 13.89 -13.48 1.70
N ALA A 198 14.36 -12.89 2.81
CA ALA A 198 13.49 -12.22 3.78
C ALA A 198 12.74 -10.98 3.24
N ILE A 199 13.18 -10.43 2.09
CA ILE A 199 12.56 -9.24 1.50
C ILE A 199 11.11 -9.45 1.08
N CYS A 200 10.69 -10.70 0.83
CA CYS A 200 9.32 -11.03 0.47
C CYS A 200 8.29 -10.65 1.56
N LEU A 201 8.71 -10.49 2.81
CA LEU A 201 7.88 -10.00 3.90
C LEU A 201 7.71 -8.47 3.87
N LEU A 202 8.71 -7.76 3.35
CA LEU A 202 8.74 -6.30 3.31
C LEU A 202 8.06 -5.74 2.06
N GLU A 203 8.02 -6.51 0.97
CA GLU A 203 7.33 -6.14 -0.26
C GLU A 203 5.87 -5.77 0.06
N SER A 204 5.54 -4.47 -0.06
CA SER A 204 4.18 -4.05 -0.24
C SER A 204 3.79 -4.46 -1.65
N GLU A 205 2.89 -5.43 -1.77
CA GLU A 205 2.20 -5.71 -3.03
C GLU A 205 1.21 -4.57 -3.29
N ARG A 206 1.71 -3.32 -3.38
CA ARG A 206 0.94 -2.23 -3.98
C ARG A 206 0.78 -2.65 -5.44
N PRO A 207 -0.43 -2.96 -5.93
CA PRO A 207 -0.61 -3.12 -7.36
C PRO A 207 -0.10 -1.84 -8.03
N PRO A 208 0.64 -1.96 -9.14
CA PRO A 208 1.21 -0.83 -9.84
C PRO A 208 0.10 0.16 -10.21
N GLU A 209 0.26 1.42 -9.83
CA GLU A 209 -0.70 2.48 -10.14
C GLU A 209 -0.50 2.98 -11.57
N LEU A 210 -0.94 2.18 -12.54
CA LEU A 210 -0.72 2.44 -13.96
C LEU A 210 -1.31 3.78 -14.45
N ASP A 211 -2.28 4.36 -13.74
CA ASP A 211 -2.83 5.68 -14.07
C ASP A 211 -1.78 6.80 -13.99
N VAL A 212 -0.68 6.60 -13.25
CA VAL A 212 0.44 7.55 -13.23
C VAL A 212 1.04 7.76 -14.62
N LEU A 213 0.93 6.75 -15.51
CA LEU A 213 1.44 6.81 -16.88
C LEU A 213 0.73 7.87 -17.71
N ASP A 214 -0.54 8.17 -17.41
CA ASP A 214 -1.30 9.19 -18.13
C ASP A 214 -0.69 10.60 -17.96
N GLU A 215 -0.10 10.83 -16.79
CA GLU A 215 0.52 12.10 -16.41
C GLU A 215 2.00 12.18 -16.81
N MET A 216 2.58 11.11 -17.37
CA MET A 216 4.00 11.08 -17.74
C MET A 216 4.24 11.80 -19.07
N PRO A 217 5.38 12.51 -19.21
CA PRO A 217 5.78 13.06 -20.51
C PRO A 217 5.96 11.96 -21.56
N GLU A 218 5.68 12.28 -22.82
CA GLU A 218 5.82 11.34 -23.95
C GLU A 218 7.23 10.75 -24.07
N ALA A 219 8.27 11.53 -23.74
CA ALA A 219 9.64 11.04 -23.71
C ALA A 219 9.85 9.87 -22.74
N MET A 220 9.22 9.92 -21.56
CA MET A 220 9.29 8.84 -20.57
C MET A 220 8.46 7.63 -21.01
N LYS A 221 7.25 7.84 -21.55
CA LYS A 221 6.43 6.76 -22.12
C LYS A 221 7.18 6.03 -23.25
N HIS A 222 7.76 6.78 -24.18
CA HIS A 222 8.57 6.24 -25.27
C HIS A 222 9.76 5.43 -24.73
N ARG A 223 10.44 5.92 -23.70
CA ARG A 223 11.53 5.19 -23.03
C ARG A 223 11.05 3.85 -22.47
N LEU A 224 9.94 3.83 -21.74
CA LEU A 224 9.34 2.60 -21.21
C LEU A 224 8.95 1.63 -22.33
N SER A 225 8.29 2.10 -23.39
CA SER A 225 7.95 1.29 -24.56
C SER A 225 9.20 0.70 -25.22
N THR A 226 10.27 1.49 -25.35
CA THR A 226 11.54 1.03 -25.93
C THR A 226 12.13 -0.12 -25.11
N VAL A 227 12.14 0.00 -23.77
CA VAL A 227 12.65 -1.05 -22.87
C VAL A 227 11.85 -2.35 -23.02
N VAL A 228 10.53 -2.25 -23.19
CA VAL A 228 9.66 -3.43 -23.43
C VAL A 228 9.91 -4.03 -24.81
N GLU A 229 9.86 -3.21 -25.87
CA GLU A 229 9.98 -3.65 -27.27
C GLU A 229 11.33 -4.26 -27.58
N ARG A 230 12.41 -3.66 -27.07
CA ARG A 230 13.77 -4.17 -27.24
C ARG A 230 14.15 -5.24 -26.25
N SER A 231 13.23 -5.59 -25.34
CA SER A 231 13.50 -6.57 -24.29
C SER A 231 14.76 -6.18 -23.50
N GLU A 232 14.91 -4.90 -23.15
CA GLU A 232 16.00 -4.41 -22.31
C GLU A 232 15.65 -4.66 -20.83
N ASP A 233 16.65 -4.97 -20.01
CA ASP A 233 16.42 -5.29 -18.59
C ASP A 233 16.20 -4.03 -17.74
N TYR A 234 16.83 -2.91 -18.12
CA TYR A 234 16.80 -1.66 -17.40
C TYR A 234 17.16 -0.48 -18.32
N PHE A 235 17.02 0.73 -17.80
CA PHE A 235 17.60 1.95 -18.37
C PHE A 235 18.27 2.77 -17.25
N VAL A 236 19.22 3.62 -17.61
CA VAL A 236 19.97 4.45 -16.66
C VAL A 236 19.63 5.91 -16.87
N LEU A 237 19.45 6.64 -15.77
CA LEU A 237 19.37 8.11 -15.77
C LEU A 237 20.43 8.67 -14.83
N THR A 238 21.01 9.80 -15.22
CA THR A 238 22.00 10.54 -14.43
C THR A 238 21.40 11.82 -13.88
N GLY A 239 21.79 12.18 -12.66
CA GLY A 239 21.34 13.38 -11.96
C GLY A 239 20.50 13.06 -10.73
N SER A 240 20.20 14.10 -9.94
CA SER A 240 19.38 13.99 -8.73
C SER A 240 17.90 14.27 -8.99
N ASP A 241 17.05 13.83 -8.07
CA ASP A 241 15.65 14.23 -8.06
C ASP A 241 15.56 15.77 -7.86
N PRO A 242 14.80 16.51 -8.68
CA PRO A 242 14.64 17.96 -8.54
C PRO A 242 14.03 18.39 -7.19
N HIS A 243 13.35 17.49 -6.49
CA HIS A 243 12.78 17.75 -5.17
C HIS A 243 13.78 17.53 -4.01
N GLN A 244 14.97 17.00 -4.28
CA GLN A 244 16.03 16.88 -3.28
C GLN A 244 16.78 18.21 -3.16
N LYS A 245 16.73 18.81 -1.97
CA LYS A 245 17.31 20.12 -1.68
C LYS A 245 18.83 20.19 -1.93
N ASP A 246 19.53 19.09 -1.67
CA ASP A 246 20.98 18.97 -1.76
C ASP A 246 21.41 18.06 -2.93
N GLY A 247 20.53 17.90 -3.93
CA GLY A 247 20.79 17.06 -5.09
C GLY A 247 21.80 17.70 -6.06
N CYS A 248 22.77 16.90 -6.52
CA CYS A 248 23.70 17.32 -7.57
C CYS A 248 23.10 17.03 -8.96
N CYS A 249 23.10 18.04 -9.84
CA CYS A 249 22.63 17.92 -11.22
C CYS A 249 21.14 17.53 -11.31
N PRO A 250 20.17 18.37 -10.88
CA PRO A 250 18.76 18.01 -10.86
C PRO A 250 18.24 17.67 -12.26
N SER A 251 17.58 16.52 -12.39
CA SER A 251 17.08 15.99 -13.66
C SER A 251 15.57 15.73 -13.58
N THR A 252 14.81 16.37 -14.45
CA THR A 252 13.35 16.16 -14.54
C THR A 252 13.01 14.71 -14.87
N ASP A 253 13.83 14.04 -15.68
CA ASP A 253 13.63 12.63 -16.03
C ASP A 253 13.79 11.71 -14.81
N VAL A 254 14.75 12.00 -13.93
CA VAL A 254 14.93 11.30 -12.65
C VAL A 254 13.70 11.52 -11.76
N GLY A 255 13.19 12.75 -11.68
CA GLY A 255 11.95 13.05 -10.95
C GLY A 255 10.73 12.26 -11.47
N HIS A 256 10.56 12.19 -12.79
CA HIS A 256 9.50 11.38 -13.42
C HIS A 256 9.67 9.88 -13.14
N ALA A 257 10.89 9.34 -13.27
CA ALA A 257 11.18 7.94 -12.99
C ALA A 257 10.93 7.61 -11.51
N ASN A 258 11.31 8.50 -10.59
CA ASN A 258 11.03 8.34 -9.16
C ASN A 258 9.54 8.35 -8.85
N LYS A 259 8.74 9.17 -9.55
CA LYS A 259 7.27 9.12 -9.46
C LYS A 259 6.72 7.76 -9.89
N LEU A 260 7.29 7.15 -10.94
CA LEU A 260 6.95 5.78 -11.35
C LEU A 260 7.39 4.70 -10.35
N VAL A 261 8.53 4.89 -9.69
CA VAL A 261 8.97 4.01 -8.58
C VAL A 261 7.99 4.10 -7.41
N GLN A 262 7.61 5.31 -7.01
CA GLN A 262 6.61 5.53 -5.96
C GLN A 262 5.26 4.89 -6.30
N ALA A 263 4.86 4.93 -7.57
CA ALA A 263 3.65 4.29 -8.08
C ALA A 263 3.75 2.75 -8.20
N GLY A 264 4.93 2.16 -7.93
CA GLY A 264 5.15 0.72 -8.04
C GLY A 264 5.23 0.21 -9.48
N VAL A 265 5.46 1.09 -10.46
CA VAL A 265 5.65 0.72 -11.87
C VAL A 265 7.12 0.34 -12.13
N LEU A 266 8.04 1.09 -11.52
CA LEU A 266 9.48 0.86 -11.61
C LEU A 266 10.08 0.47 -10.26
N SER A 267 11.30 -0.06 -10.30
CA SER A 267 12.23 -0.17 -9.19
C SER A 267 13.54 0.53 -9.57
N SER A 268 14.26 1.04 -8.57
CA SER A 268 15.51 1.77 -8.78
C SER A 268 16.65 1.21 -7.93
N SER A 269 17.86 1.23 -8.47
CA SER A 269 19.11 0.98 -7.74
C SER A 269 20.11 2.07 -8.07
N VAL A 270 20.64 2.74 -7.05
CA VAL A 270 21.70 3.73 -7.22
C VAL A 270 23.01 3.00 -7.41
N GLU A 271 23.78 3.35 -8.44
CA GLU A 271 25.15 2.89 -8.59
C GLU A 271 26.05 3.77 -7.71
N SER A 272 26.75 3.15 -6.77
CA SER A 272 27.76 3.80 -5.93
C SER A 272 29.05 4.01 -6.72
N GLY A 273 29.03 4.94 -7.66
CA GLY A 273 30.22 5.45 -8.35
C GLY A 273 30.69 6.77 -7.73
N ASN A 274 32.00 7.02 -7.72
CA ASN A 274 32.63 8.28 -7.28
C ASN A 274 32.39 9.45 -8.26
N SER A 275 31.27 9.47 -8.99
CA SER A 275 30.98 10.51 -9.99
C SER A 275 30.25 11.70 -9.38
N ASP A 276 30.59 12.90 -9.85
CA ASP A 276 30.02 14.17 -9.39
C ASP A 276 28.50 14.27 -9.59
N CYS A 277 27.92 13.52 -10.54
CA CYS A 277 26.48 13.34 -10.66
C CYS A 277 26.12 11.85 -10.43
N PRO A 278 25.09 11.53 -9.62
CA PRO A 278 24.70 10.15 -9.36
C PRO A 278 24.06 9.50 -10.60
N ALA A 279 24.33 8.23 -10.83
CA ALA A 279 23.65 7.41 -11.83
C ALA A 279 22.67 6.45 -11.13
N THR A 280 21.43 6.46 -11.58
CA THR A 280 20.38 5.57 -11.06
C THR A 280 19.91 4.63 -12.17
N LEU A 281 19.95 3.34 -11.86
CA LEU A 281 19.43 2.29 -12.70
C LEU A 281 17.94 2.10 -12.39
N TYR A 282 17.11 2.05 -13.43
CA TYR A 282 15.67 1.83 -13.33
C TYR A 282 15.27 0.58 -14.13
N ALA A 283 14.51 -0.31 -13.52
CA ALA A 283 13.88 -1.47 -14.17
C ALA A 283 12.40 -1.54 -13.77
N PHE A 284 11.59 -2.43 -14.36
CA PHE A 284 10.21 -2.57 -13.89
C PHE A 284 10.17 -3.09 -12.45
N ALA A 285 9.03 -2.85 -11.79
CA ALA A 285 8.91 -3.18 -10.38
C ALA A 285 9.17 -4.68 -10.11
N ALA A 286 9.97 -4.92 -9.07
CA ALA A 286 10.45 -6.24 -8.65
C ALA A 286 11.41 -6.94 -9.64
N GLU A 287 11.88 -6.27 -10.70
CA GLU A 287 12.86 -6.87 -11.63
C GLU A 287 14.31 -6.76 -11.13
N ILE A 288 14.63 -5.77 -10.31
CA ILE A 288 15.98 -5.60 -9.75
C ILE A 288 16.16 -6.57 -8.57
N ARG A 289 17.13 -7.47 -8.68
CA ARG A 289 17.65 -8.32 -7.61
C ARG A 289 19.07 -7.86 -7.28
N LYS A 290 19.49 -8.00 -6.02
CA LYS A 290 20.89 -7.78 -5.61
C LYS A 290 21.52 -9.13 -5.29
N LEU A 291 22.52 -9.52 -6.06
CA LEU A 291 23.32 -10.74 -5.82
C LEU A 291 24.80 -10.35 -5.77
N ALA A 292 25.44 -10.54 -4.62
CA ALA A 292 26.87 -10.24 -4.41
C ALA A 292 27.27 -8.83 -4.89
N ASP A 293 26.56 -7.81 -4.39
CA ASP A 293 26.76 -6.38 -4.70
C ASP A 293 26.56 -5.95 -6.16
N LYS A 294 26.13 -6.86 -7.04
CA LYS A 294 25.76 -6.55 -8.42
C LYS A 294 24.25 -6.66 -8.61
N PRO A 295 23.63 -5.73 -9.36
CA PRO A 295 22.24 -5.88 -9.76
C PRO A 295 22.10 -7.04 -10.76
N THR A 296 21.17 -7.94 -10.52
CA THR A 296 20.71 -8.96 -11.47
C THR A 296 19.25 -8.72 -11.80
N PHE A 297 18.79 -9.18 -12.96
CA PHE A 297 17.46 -8.84 -13.47
C PHE A 297 16.61 -10.07 -13.70
N VAL A 298 15.36 -10.02 -13.24
CA VAL A 298 14.33 -11.05 -13.51
C VAL A 298 13.12 -10.33 -14.08
N ARG A 299 12.77 -10.61 -15.34
CA ARG A 299 11.70 -9.87 -16.03
C ARG A 299 10.32 -10.19 -15.47
N ASN A 300 9.53 -9.15 -15.27
CA ASN A 300 8.14 -9.17 -14.87
C ASN A 300 7.26 -8.93 -16.10
N GLU A 301 7.18 -9.93 -16.97
CA GLU A 301 6.43 -9.87 -18.24
C GLU A 301 4.96 -9.43 -18.09
N PRO A 302 4.20 -9.87 -17.05
CA PRO A 302 2.85 -9.36 -16.84
C PRO A 302 2.80 -7.84 -16.63
N LEU A 303 3.73 -7.28 -15.87
CA LEU A 303 3.81 -5.84 -15.63
C LEU A 303 4.23 -5.08 -16.88
N ARG A 304 5.26 -5.57 -17.59
CA ARG A 304 5.71 -4.98 -18.86
C ARG A 304 4.58 -4.90 -19.88
N THR A 305 3.82 -5.99 -20.03
CA THR A 305 2.65 -6.04 -20.91
C THR A 305 1.59 -5.04 -20.48
N ALA A 306 1.26 -4.98 -19.18
CA ALA A 306 0.27 -4.03 -18.68
C ALA A 306 0.67 -2.56 -18.87
N VAL A 307 1.95 -2.23 -18.71
CA VAL A 307 2.48 -0.88 -18.97
C VAL A 307 2.41 -0.54 -20.45
N ARG A 308 2.85 -1.45 -21.32
CA ARG A 308 2.77 -1.28 -22.78
C ARG A 308 1.32 -1.06 -23.22
N ASP A 309 0.40 -1.91 -22.80
CA ASP A 309 -1.01 -1.81 -23.13
C ASP A 309 -1.59 -0.48 -22.65
N ARG A 310 -1.20 -0.03 -21.44
CA ARG A 310 -1.66 1.26 -20.91
C ARG A 310 -1.15 2.44 -21.75
N ILE A 311 0.11 2.41 -22.19
CA ILE A 311 0.70 3.45 -23.04
C ILE A 311 -0.01 3.48 -24.41
N VAL A 312 -0.21 2.31 -25.04
CA VAL A 312 -0.85 2.20 -26.36
C VAL A 312 -2.32 2.59 -26.34
N GLN A 313 -3.07 2.21 -25.30
CA GLN A 313 -4.48 2.58 -25.15
C GLN A 313 -4.66 4.09 -24.88
N GLY A 314 -3.59 4.80 -24.54
CA GLY A 314 -3.62 6.22 -24.20
C GLY A 314 -4.33 6.51 -22.89
N PRO A 315 -4.50 7.79 -22.54
CA PRO A 315 -5.21 8.18 -21.34
C PRO A 315 -6.67 7.75 -21.45
N ARG A 316 -7.08 6.82 -20.58
CA ARG A 316 -8.51 6.63 -20.32
C ARG A 316 -9.03 7.93 -19.74
N VAL A 317 -10.25 8.31 -20.10
CA VAL A 317 -10.92 9.45 -19.47
C VAL A 317 -10.87 9.21 -17.96
N SER A 318 -9.96 9.91 -17.29
CA SER A 318 -9.64 9.63 -15.89
C SER A 318 -10.93 9.73 -15.10
N ARG A 319 -11.17 8.77 -14.21
CA ARG A 319 -12.33 8.83 -13.31
C ARG A 319 -12.40 10.18 -12.60
N LYS A 320 -11.24 10.79 -12.30
CA LYS A 320 -11.12 12.14 -11.74
C LYS A 320 -11.55 13.23 -12.73
N PHE A 321 -11.23 13.10 -14.01
CA PHE A 321 -11.67 14.05 -15.05
C PHE A 321 -13.18 13.95 -15.30
N LEU A 322 -13.72 12.73 -15.39
CA LEU A 322 -15.18 12.50 -15.43
C LEU A 322 -15.86 13.10 -14.20
N LEU A 323 -15.32 12.87 -13.00
CA LEU A 323 -15.85 13.45 -11.77
C LEU A 323 -15.82 14.99 -11.83
N ARG A 324 -14.72 15.60 -12.30
CA ARG A 324 -14.62 17.06 -12.48
C ARG A 324 -15.62 17.59 -13.49
N LEU A 325 -15.83 16.92 -14.62
CA LEU A 325 -16.83 17.29 -15.61
C LEU A 325 -18.25 17.22 -15.02
N VAL A 326 -18.55 16.15 -14.29
CA VAL A 326 -19.85 16.00 -13.60
C VAL A 326 -20.05 17.13 -12.58
N LEU A 327 -19.05 17.44 -11.77
CA LEU A 327 -19.11 18.54 -10.80
C LEU A 327 -19.29 19.90 -11.48
N MET A 328 -18.60 20.15 -12.60
CA MET A 328 -18.78 21.38 -13.38
C MET A 328 -20.18 21.47 -13.99
N ALA A 329 -20.72 20.37 -14.50
CA ALA A 329 -22.08 20.32 -15.04
C ALA A 329 -23.13 20.61 -13.95
N ILE A 330 -22.96 20.04 -12.74
CA ILE A 330 -23.82 20.33 -11.59
C ILE A 330 -23.74 21.81 -11.21
N GLY A 331 -22.53 22.37 -11.15
CA GLY A 331 -22.33 23.79 -10.84
C GLY A 331 -22.99 24.72 -11.87
N ALA A 332 -22.85 24.41 -13.17
CA ALA A 332 -23.49 25.16 -14.25
C ALA A 332 -25.03 25.08 -14.19
N ALA A 333 -25.57 23.89 -13.89
CA ALA A 333 -27.01 23.70 -13.72
C ALA A 333 -27.55 24.50 -12.52
N ALA A 334 -26.85 24.48 -11.39
CA ALA A 334 -27.21 25.26 -10.21
C ALA A 334 -27.21 26.77 -10.51
N LEU A 335 -26.19 27.27 -11.22
CA LEU A 335 -26.11 28.67 -11.63
C LEU A 335 -27.26 29.06 -12.57
N ALA A 336 -27.58 28.20 -13.54
CA ALA A 336 -28.70 28.42 -14.47
C ALA A 336 -30.04 28.53 -13.71
N VAL A 337 -30.30 27.63 -12.76
CA VAL A 337 -31.50 27.69 -11.91
C VAL A 337 -31.55 29.01 -11.14
N LEU A 338 -30.44 29.42 -10.55
CA LEU A 338 -30.31 30.66 -9.78
C LEU A 338 -30.57 31.91 -10.63
N THR A 339 -30.04 31.94 -11.86
CA THR A 339 -30.31 33.05 -12.79
C THR A 339 -31.77 33.13 -13.21
N VAL A 340 -32.44 31.99 -13.42
CA VAL A 340 -33.88 31.95 -13.78
C VAL A 340 -34.75 32.42 -12.62
N THR A 341 -34.44 32.02 -11.37
CA THR A 341 -35.18 32.50 -10.19
C THR A 341 -34.99 33.98 -9.95
N LEU A 342 -33.76 34.50 -10.08
CA LEU A 342 -33.48 35.93 -9.96
C LEU A 342 -34.22 36.75 -11.03
N PHE A 343 -34.22 36.27 -12.28
CA PHE A 343 -34.93 36.93 -13.37
C PHE A 343 -36.46 36.93 -13.17
N ARG A 344 -37.02 35.86 -12.60
CA ARG A 344 -38.45 35.82 -12.22
C ARG A 344 -38.80 36.80 -11.11
N GLN A 345 -37.95 36.93 -10.09
CA GLN A 345 -38.17 37.92 -9.01
C GLN A 345 -38.12 39.35 -9.53
N LEU A 346 -37.19 39.66 -10.45
CA LEU A 346 -37.06 40.99 -11.03
C LEU A 346 -38.21 41.38 -11.99
N ARG A 347 -38.90 40.40 -12.59
CA ARG A 347 -40.07 40.64 -13.46
C ARG A 347 -41.41 40.69 -12.71
N GLY A 348 -41.44 40.24 -11.45
CA GLY A 348 -42.64 40.23 -10.61
C GLY A 348 -42.87 41.52 -9.81
N HIS A 349 -41.96 42.48 -9.94
CA HIS A 349 -42.10 43.88 -9.53
C HIS A 349 -42.22 44.74 -10.78
#